data_AF-A0A2G6UEH7-F1
#
_entry.id   AF-A0A2G6UEH7-F1
#
_cell.length_a   1.000
_cell.length_b   1.000
_cell.length_c   1.000
_cell.angle_alpha   90.00
_cell.angle_beta   90.00
_cell.angle_gamma   90.00
#
_symmetry.space_group_name_H-M   'P 1'
#
loop_
_entity.id
_entity.type
_entity.pdbx_description
1 polymer ?
#
loop_
_entity_poly.entity_id
_entity_poly.type
_entity_poly.pdbx_seq_one_letter_code
_entity_poly.pdbx_strand_id
1 'polypeptide(L)'
;MLNEILKKLSEKENLVFVGSVSLMLQGFDVEPKDIDIVVTDLNNLENYTEYETDSKFSFSGKRAYILGEICIDIFIEDELPEYTTINGLKCETIFCMKRYYYIILPLVDSYWQNVIKSKLKILK
;
A
#
# COMPACT_ATOMS: atom_id res chain seq x y z
N MET A 1 -10.75 -16.09 2.68
CA MET A 1 -10.18 -15.49 1.46
C MET A 1 -9.28 -14.28 1.75
N LEU A 2 -9.80 -13.04 1.91
CA LEU A 2 -8.95 -11.87 2.17
C LEU A 2 -8.00 -12.10 3.36
N ASN A 3 -8.53 -12.54 4.51
CA ASN A 3 -7.72 -12.85 5.69
C ASN A 3 -6.63 -13.91 5.46
N GLU A 4 -6.87 -14.88 4.57
CA GLU A 4 -5.87 -15.92 4.26
C GLU A 4 -4.74 -15.34 3.39
N ILE A 5 -5.09 -14.49 2.42
CA ILE A 5 -4.10 -13.77 1.59
C ILE A 5 -3.26 -12.84 2.47
N LEU A 6 -3.90 -12.06 3.35
CA LEU A 6 -3.20 -11.16 4.28
C LEU A 6 -2.24 -11.94 5.19
N LYS A 7 -2.69 -13.07 5.73
CA LYS A 7 -1.85 -13.93 6.58
C LYS A 7 -0.67 -14.51 5.81
N LYS A 8 -0.86 -14.98 4.57
CA LYS A 8 0.23 -15.49 3.73
C LYS A 8 1.26 -14.40 3.43
N LEU A 9 0.80 -13.21 3.07
CA LEU A 9 1.67 -12.07 2.77
C LEU A 9 2.44 -11.59 4.02
N SER A 10 1.83 -11.65 5.21
CA SER A 10 2.49 -11.20 6.45
C SER A 10 3.61 -12.10 6.95
N GLU A 11 3.79 -13.28 6.37
CA GLU A 11 4.96 -14.13 6.62
C GLU A 11 6.25 -13.49 6.07
N LYS A 12 6.13 -12.52 5.15
CA LYS A 12 7.26 -11.79 4.59
C LYS A 12 7.68 -10.65 5.52
N GLU A 13 8.93 -10.68 5.99
CA GLU A 13 9.44 -9.68 6.93
C GLU A 13 9.54 -8.28 6.32
N ASN A 14 9.87 -8.18 5.03
CA ASN A 14 10.08 -6.94 4.33
C ASN A 14 8.84 -6.49 3.54
N LEU A 15 7.69 -6.49 4.20
CA LEU A 15 6.40 -6.11 3.63
C LEU A 15 5.60 -5.25 4.62
N VAL A 16 4.97 -4.20 4.11
CA VAL A 16 3.99 -3.39 4.84
C VAL A 16 2.73 -3.24 4.00
N PHE A 17 1.56 -3.52 4.59
CA PHE A 17 0.27 -3.20 3.98
C PHE A 17 0.02 -1.69 4.02
N VAL A 18 -0.41 -1.14 2.88
CA VAL A 18 -0.74 0.28 2.74
C VAL A 18 -2.17 0.43 2.21
N GLY A 19 -2.62 1.67 2.02
CA GLY A 19 -3.89 1.94 1.37
C GLY A 19 -5.10 1.41 2.15
N SER A 20 -6.07 0.83 1.43
CA SER A 20 -7.38 0.45 1.98
C SER A 20 -7.29 -0.64 3.05
N VAL A 21 -6.39 -1.62 2.88
CA VAL A 21 -6.12 -2.67 3.86
C VAL A 21 -5.58 -2.07 5.15
N SER A 22 -4.64 -1.12 5.07
CA SER A 22 -4.09 -0.45 6.25
C SER A 22 -5.16 0.30 7.04
N LEU A 23 -6.11 0.95 6.34
CA LEU A 23 -7.25 1.62 6.99
C LEU A 23 -8.18 0.66 7.70
N MET A 24 -8.56 -0.43 7.02
CA MET A 24 -9.41 -1.47 7.61
C MET A 24 -8.76 -2.04 8.88
N LEU A 25 -7.46 -2.35 8.84
CA LEU A 25 -6.72 -2.87 10.01
C LEU A 25 -6.68 -1.87 11.17
N GLN A 26 -6.68 -0.57 10.88
CA GLN A 26 -6.70 0.50 11.88
C GLN A 26 -8.13 0.87 12.35
N GLY A 27 -9.15 0.11 11.94
CA GLY A 27 -10.52 0.24 12.45
C GLY A 27 -11.40 1.22 11.68
N PHE A 28 -10.99 1.66 10.50
CA PHE A 28 -11.83 2.47 9.61
C PHE A 28 -12.86 1.57 8.90
N ASP A 29 -14.08 2.08 8.74
CA ASP A 29 -15.15 1.42 7.98
C ASP A 29 -14.89 1.51 6.47
N VAL A 30 -13.96 0.68 6.00
CA VAL A 30 -13.50 0.59 4.61
C VAL A 30 -13.43 -0.88 4.22
N GLU A 31 -14.00 -1.21 3.07
CA GLU A 31 -13.89 -2.53 2.45
C GLU A 31 -12.82 -2.48 1.33
N PRO A 32 -11.66 -3.16 1.50
CA PRO A 32 -10.62 -3.22 0.49
C PRO A 32 -11.10 -3.95 -0.77
N LYS A 33 -10.85 -3.35 -1.95
CA LYS A 33 -11.13 -3.98 -3.26
C LYS A 33 -9.89 -4.64 -3.85
N ASP A 34 -8.74 -4.18 -3.40
CA ASP A 34 -7.37 -4.51 -3.77
C ASP A 34 -6.52 -4.58 -2.51
N ILE A 35 -5.31 -5.10 -2.65
CA ILE A 35 -4.30 -5.14 -1.60
C ILE A 35 -3.10 -4.34 -2.08
N ASP A 36 -2.84 -3.19 -1.48
CA ASP A 36 -1.61 -2.45 -1.70
C ASP A 36 -0.54 -2.87 -0.67
N ILE A 37 0.66 -3.17 -1.14
CA ILE A 37 1.82 -3.46 -0.28
C ILE A 37 3.06 -2.67 -0.73
N VAL A 38 3.88 -2.28 0.24
CA VAL A 38 5.26 -1.83 0.01
C VAL A 38 6.22 -2.92 0.44
N VAL A 39 7.20 -3.23 -0.40
CA VAL A 39 8.28 -4.18 -0.13
C VAL A 39 9.63 -3.58 -0.49
N THR A 40 10.71 -4.08 0.10
CA THR A 40 12.07 -3.71 -0.29
C THR A 40 12.67 -4.62 -1.36
N ASP A 41 12.12 -5.83 -1.49
CA ASP A 41 12.45 -6.80 -2.53
C ASP A 41 11.29 -7.78 -2.74
N LEU A 42 11.33 -8.47 -3.87
CA LEU A 42 10.33 -9.46 -4.26
C LEU A 42 10.67 -10.89 -3.81
N ASN A 43 11.74 -11.10 -3.03
CA ASN A 43 12.15 -12.45 -2.66
C ASN A 43 11.01 -13.20 -1.95
N ASN A 44 10.77 -14.45 -2.32
CA ASN A 44 9.67 -15.26 -1.75
C ASN A 44 8.25 -14.74 -2.07
N LEU A 45 8.09 -13.84 -3.03
CA LEU A 45 6.83 -13.63 -3.74
C LEU A 45 6.85 -14.43 -5.04
N GLU A 46 5.71 -15.00 -5.41
CA GLU A 46 5.56 -15.82 -6.60
C GLU A 46 4.44 -15.26 -7.48
N ASN A 47 4.50 -15.53 -8.79
CA ASN A 47 3.45 -15.20 -9.75
C ASN A 47 3.14 -13.69 -9.87
N TYR A 48 4.16 -12.85 -9.67
CA TYR A 48 4.04 -11.41 -9.90
C TYR A 48 4.48 -11.04 -11.33
N THR A 49 4.04 -9.87 -11.80
CA THR A 49 4.55 -9.21 -13.01
C THR A 49 5.19 -7.88 -12.61
N GLU A 50 6.47 -7.71 -12.90
CA GLU A 50 7.22 -6.46 -12.66
C GLU A 50 7.03 -5.46 -13.80
N TYR A 51 7.05 -4.18 -13.46
CA TYR A 51 7.03 -3.08 -14.43
C TYR A 51 7.62 -1.81 -13.83
N GLU A 52 8.09 -0.92 -14.70
CA GLU A 52 8.52 0.42 -14.33
C GLU A 52 7.42 1.44 -14.60
N THR A 53 7.37 2.50 -13.80
CA THR A 53 6.40 3.59 -13.93
C THR A 53 7.01 4.93 -13.56
N ASP A 54 6.52 6.00 -14.19
CA ASP A 54 6.80 7.39 -13.84
C ASP A 54 5.76 8.00 -12.85
N SER A 55 4.83 7.15 -12.38
CA SER A 55 3.78 7.49 -11.44
C SER A 55 4.37 8.09 -10.17
N LYS A 56 3.82 9.23 -9.75
CA LYS A 56 4.25 9.91 -8.53
C LYS A 56 3.94 9.13 -7.27
N PHE A 57 3.13 8.08 -7.36
CA PHE A 57 2.81 7.21 -6.23
C PHE A 57 3.91 6.18 -5.92
N SER A 58 4.88 5.95 -6.81
CA SER A 58 6.07 5.14 -6.52
C SER A 58 7.31 6.02 -6.60
N PHE A 59 8.13 6.01 -5.55
CA PHE A 59 9.31 6.88 -5.49
C PHE A 59 10.49 6.30 -6.25
N SER A 60 10.66 4.98 -6.20
CA SER A 60 11.65 4.26 -7.00
C SER A 60 11.25 4.11 -8.48
N GLY A 61 9.95 4.22 -8.78
CA GLY A 61 9.37 3.90 -10.08
C GLY A 61 9.25 2.40 -10.35
N LYS A 62 9.62 1.53 -9.40
CA LYS A 62 9.57 0.06 -9.54
C LYS A 62 8.30 -0.48 -8.91
N ARG A 63 7.53 -1.22 -9.70
CA ARG A 63 6.28 -1.83 -9.25
C ARG A 63 6.18 -3.27 -9.70
N ALA A 64 5.33 -4.02 -9.01
CA ALA A 64 4.84 -5.28 -9.48
C ALA A 64 3.35 -5.41 -9.18
N TYR A 65 2.71 -6.40 -9.77
CA TYR A 65 1.35 -6.78 -9.39
C TYR A 65 1.17 -8.30 -9.42
N ILE A 66 0.23 -8.80 -8.63
CA ILE A 66 -0.25 -10.19 -8.72
C ILE A 66 -1.73 -10.14 -9.08
N LEU A 67 -2.09 -10.76 -10.21
CA LEU A 67 -3.49 -10.95 -10.60
C LEU A 67 -3.99 -12.27 -10.05
N GLY A 68 -5.03 -12.19 -9.23
CA GLY A 68 -5.77 -13.33 -8.71
C GLY A 68 -7.23 -12.96 -8.49
N GLU A 69 -7.87 -13.62 -7.53
CA GLU A 69 -9.23 -13.25 -7.11
C GLU A 69 -9.29 -11.84 -6.51
N ILE A 70 -8.18 -11.39 -5.91
CA ILE A 70 -7.95 -10.01 -5.46
C ILE A 70 -6.65 -9.53 -6.10
N CYS A 71 -6.67 -8.33 -6.66
CA CYS A 71 -5.48 -7.70 -7.21
C CYS A 71 -4.55 -7.27 -6.06
N ILE A 72 -3.27 -7.62 -6.16
CA ILE A 72 -2.25 -7.15 -5.23
C ILE A 72 -1.33 -6.18 -5.97
N ASP A 73 -1.34 -4.93 -5.57
CA ASP A 73 -0.46 -3.88 -6.06
C ASP A 73 0.79 -3.78 -5.19
N ILE A 74 1.96 -3.88 -5.80
CA ILE A 74 3.24 -3.98 -5.11
C ILE A 74 4.11 -2.78 -5.47
N PHE A 75 4.47 -2.00 -4.47
CA PHE A 75 5.42 -0.89 -4.55
C PHE A 75 6.77 -1.38 -4.05
N ILE A 76 7.80 -1.30 -4.88
CA ILE A 76 9.14 -1.81 -4.56
C ILE A 76 10.01 -0.62 -4.25
N GLU A 77 10.25 -0.34 -2.97
CA GLU A 77 10.90 0.89 -2.52
C GLU A 77 12.17 0.58 -1.71
N ASP A 78 13.12 1.52 -1.65
CA ASP A 78 14.40 1.28 -0.95
C ASP A 78 14.21 1.14 0.58
N GLU A 79 13.15 1.75 1.12
CA GLU A 79 12.80 1.70 2.54
C GLU A 79 11.31 1.40 2.73
N LEU A 80 10.98 0.65 3.78
CA LEU A 80 9.58 0.46 4.18
C LEU A 80 9.04 1.75 4.83
N PRO A 81 7.75 2.07 4.63
CA PRO A 81 7.12 3.16 5.37
C PRO A 81 7.11 2.86 6.87
N GLU A 82 6.98 3.89 7.69
CA GLU A 82 6.75 3.73 9.12
C GLU A 82 5.45 2.95 9.34
N TYR A 83 5.51 1.89 10.15
CA TYR A 83 4.40 0.96 10.35
C TYR A 83 4.14 0.66 11.82
N THR A 84 2.91 0.19 12.08
CA THR A 84 2.51 -0.46 13.32
C THR A 84 2.14 -1.91 13.04
N THR A 85 2.05 -2.75 14.08
CA THR A 85 1.64 -4.14 13.95
C THR A 85 0.29 -4.36 14.62
N ILE A 86 -0.70 -4.78 13.83
CA ILE A 86 -2.05 -5.08 14.31
C ILE A 86 -2.35 -6.53 13.95
N ASN A 87 -2.62 -7.36 14.96
CA ASN A 87 -2.87 -8.81 14.78
C ASN A 87 -1.77 -9.56 14.00
N GLY A 88 -0.51 -9.14 14.18
CA GLY A 88 0.64 -9.72 13.46
C GLY A 88 0.84 -9.19 12.03
N LEU A 89 0.00 -8.27 11.56
CA LEU A 89 0.10 -7.66 10.24
C LEU A 89 0.77 -6.28 10.35
N LYS A 90 1.82 -6.03 9.56
CA LYS A 90 2.47 -4.72 9.46
C LYS A 90 1.66 -3.80 8.56
N CYS A 91 1.16 -2.69 9.07
CA CYS A 91 0.42 -1.71 8.29
C CYS A 91 0.96 -0.30 8.51
N GLU A 92 0.98 0.52 7.45
CA GLU A 92 1.47 1.90 7.55
C GLU A 92 0.72 2.69 8.61
N THR A 93 1.43 3.56 9.36
CA THR A 93 0.77 4.42 10.34
C THR A 93 -0.09 5.47 9.66
N ILE A 94 -1.20 5.90 10.29
CA ILE A 94 -2.00 7.04 9.79
C ILE A 94 -1.15 8.29 9.59
N PHE A 95 -0.15 8.51 10.45
CA PHE A 95 0.79 9.61 10.31
C PHE A 95 1.61 9.50 9.01
N CYS A 96 2.17 8.32 8.73
CA CYS A 96 2.92 8.05 7.51
C CYS A 96 2.04 8.24 6.26
N MET A 97 0.82 7.69 6.27
CA MET A 97 -0.14 7.82 5.17
C MET A 97 -0.49 9.29 4.88
N LYS A 98 -0.74 10.10 5.92
CA LYS A 98 -0.97 11.55 5.78
C LYS A 98 0.24 12.25 5.17
N ARG A 99 1.44 11.97 5.70
CA ARG A 99 2.69 12.58 5.23
C ARG A 99 2.94 12.25 3.76
N TYR A 100 2.78 10.98 3.37
CA TYR A 100 2.86 10.54 1.99
C TYR A 100 1.90 11.33 1.09
N TYR A 101 0.62 11.41 1.46
CA TYR A 101 -0.36 12.16 0.69
C TYR A 101 -0.04 13.66 0.55
N TYR A 102 0.49 14.31 1.57
CA TYR A 102 0.93 15.70 1.46
C TYR A 102 2.13 15.88 0.52
N ILE A 103 3.05 14.91 0.46
CA ILE A 103 4.20 14.93 -0.47
C ILE A 103 3.73 14.73 -1.91
N ILE A 104 2.79 13.80 -2.15
CA ILE A 104 2.30 13.48 -3.49
C ILE A 104 1.36 14.55 -4.05
N LEU A 105 0.54 15.18 -3.20
CA LEU A 105 -0.51 16.12 -3.60
C LEU A 105 -0.07 17.19 -4.63
N PRO A 106 1.06 17.91 -4.46
CA PRO A 106 1.48 18.91 -5.44
C PRO A 106 2.07 18.33 -6.73
N LEU A 107 2.35 17.02 -6.78
CA LEU A 107 3.05 16.36 -7.90
C LEU A 107 2.10 15.73 -8.92
N VAL A 108 0.82 15.59 -8.57
CA VAL A 108 -0.18 14.87 -9.37
C VAL A 108 -1.20 15.82 -9.99
N ASP A 109 -1.89 15.33 -11.02
CA ASP A 109 -2.95 16.07 -11.71
C ASP A 109 -4.18 16.34 -10.84
N SER A 110 -5.13 17.12 -11.38
CA SER A 110 -6.33 17.55 -10.65
C SER A 110 -7.23 16.39 -10.23
N TYR A 111 -7.28 15.30 -11.00
CA TYR A 111 -8.07 14.12 -10.64
C TYR A 111 -7.50 13.48 -9.37
N TRP A 112 -6.21 13.18 -9.36
CA TRP A 112 -5.56 12.58 -8.20
C TRP A 112 -5.50 13.51 -6.99
N GLN A 113 -5.37 14.82 -7.20
CA GLN A 113 -5.48 15.80 -6.11
C GLN A 113 -6.83 15.70 -5.39
N ASN A 114 -7.93 15.50 -6.13
CA ASN A 114 -9.26 15.37 -5.54
C ASN A 114 -9.41 14.04 -4.77
N VAL A 115 -8.85 12.95 -5.30
CA VAL A 115 -8.80 11.65 -4.60
C VAL A 115 -8.03 11.78 -3.29
N ILE A 116 -6.82 12.33 -3.32
CA ILE A 116 -5.96 12.51 -2.14
C ILE A 116 -6.67 13.40 -1.09
N LYS A 117 -7.25 14.52 -1.49
CA LYS A 117 -8.00 15.41 -0.57
C LYS A 117 -9.18 14.69 0.08
N SER A 118 -9.82 13.75 -0.60
CA SER A 118 -10.92 12.97 -0.06
C SER A 118 -10.42 11.94 0.97
N LYS A 119 -9.31 11.25 0.67
CA LYS A 119 -8.65 10.36 1.63
C LYS A 119 -8.19 11.12 2.88
N LEU A 120 -7.54 12.27 2.72
CA LEU A 120 -7.11 13.12 3.84
C LEU A 120 -8.25 13.57 4.76
N LYS A 121 -9.50 13.64 4.29
CA LYS A 121 -10.67 13.92 5.14
C LYS A 121 -11.05 12.75 6.04
N ILE A 122 -10.89 11.52 5.55
CA ILE A 122 -11.15 10.28 6.31
C ILE A 122 -10.12 10.16 7.43
N LEU A 123 -8.87 10.52 7.16
CA LEU A 123 -7.77 10.39 8.11
C LEU A 123 -7.82 11.43 9.26
N LYS A 124 -8.77 12.37 9.27
CA LYS A 124 -8.76 13.50 10.22
C LYS A 124 -8.91 13.08 11.67
#